data_AF-A0A7S0ATU4-F1
#
_entry.id   AF-A0A7S0ATU4-F1
#
_cell.length_a   1.000
_cell.length_b   1.000
_cell.length_c   1.000
_cell.angle_alpha   90.00
_cell.angle_beta   90.00
_cell.angle_gamma   90.00
#
_symmetry.space_group_name_H-M   'P 1'
#
loop_
_entity.id
_entity.type
_entity.pdbx_description
1 polymer ?
#
loop_
_entity_poly.entity_id
_entity_poly.type
_entity_poly.pdbx_seq_one_letter_code
_entity_poly.pdbx_strand_id
1 'polypeptide(L)'
;VLDLDGNTWERRSTVSGVFDGSPDQLTRLVGEQEILYYTEEGGKDAGIHGRDAEGNFFSILESPVYSEETTGLAFSPDHKRMYVAYQANGIMLDVWRKDRLPFSSKSLNIKYHKKEEGGDEAKARSA
;
A
#
# COMPACT_ATOMS: atom_id res chain seq x y z
N VAL A 1 8.61 -10.82 -6.33
CA VAL A 1 9.30 -10.31 -7.54
C VAL A 1 9.45 -11.46 -8.49
N LEU A 2 8.95 -11.31 -9.71
CA LEU A 2 9.04 -12.32 -10.77
C LEU A 2 10.16 -11.91 -11.73
N ASP A 3 11.16 -12.76 -11.88
CA ASP A 3 12.25 -12.61 -12.85
C ASP A 3 12.02 -13.60 -13.99
N LEU A 4 11.66 -13.05 -15.15
CA LEU A 4 11.35 -13.84 -16.34
C LEU A 4 12.60 -14.33 -17.07
N ASP A 5 13.72 -13.62 -16.94
CA ASP A 5 14.97 -13.94 -17.62
C ASP A 5 15.69 -15.09 -16.90
N GLY A 6 15.68 -15.06 -15.56
CA GLY A 6 16.20 -16.15 -14.72
C GLY A 6 15.20 -17.28 -14.48
N ASN A 7 13.93 -17.11 -14.86
CA ASN A 7 12.82 -18.00 -14.50
C ASN A 7 12.75 -18.26 -12.98
N THR A 8 12.97 -17.21 -12.18
CA THR A 8 12.96 -17.28 -10.72
C THR A 8 11.91 -16.34 -10.14
N TRP A 9 11.51 -16.58 -8.90
CA TRP A 9 10.68 -15.64 -8.16
C TRP A 9 11.10 -15.56 -6.70
N GLU A 10 10.94 -14.37 -6.13
CA GLU A 10 11.12 -14.09 -4.72
C GLU A 10 9.77 -13.70 -4.12
N ARG A 11 9.30 -14.39 -3.07
CA ARG A 11 8.12 -13.97 -2.29
C ARG A 11 8.59 -13.18 -1.09
N ARG A 12 8.12 -11.94 -0.97
CA ARG A 12 8.23 -11.14 0.24
C ARG A 12 6.87 -11.07 0.90
N SER A 13 6.85 -11.33 2.19
CA SER A 13 5.64 -11.22 3.00
C SER A 13 5.34 -9.76 3.30
N THR A 14 4.07 -9.36 3.21
CA THR A 14 3.57 -8.05 3.68
C THR A 14 3.28 -8.05 5.19
N VAL A 15 3.45 -9.20 5.88
CA VAL A 15 3.01 -9.48 7.26
C VAL A 15 3.63 -8.56 8.33
N SER A 16 4.49 -7.60 7.97
CA SER A 16 4.99 -6.56 8.88
C SER A 16 4.43 -5.14 8.60
N GLY A 17 3.12 -5.02 8.39
CA GLY A 17 2.32 -3.99 9.07
C GLY A 17 2.01 -2.67 8.35
N VAL A 18 1.31 -2.72 7.21
CA VAL A 18 0.49 -1.57 6.75
C VAL A 18 -0.95 -1.97 6.43
N PHE A 19 -1.16 -3.19 5.94
CA PHE A 19 -2.47 -3.74 5.66
C PHE A 19 -3.10 -4.26 6.96
N ASP A 20 -4.35 -3.90 7.19
CA ASP A 20 -5.26 -4.48 8.19
C ASP A 20 -5.93 -5.78 7.68
N GLY A 21 -6.17 -5.86 6.37
CA GLY A 21 -6.62 -7.02 5.59
C GLY A 21 -5.52 -7.57 4.67
N SER A 22 -5.92 -8.02 3.49
CA SER A 22 -5.02 -8.54 2.45
C SER A 22 -4.94 -7.57 1.27
N PRO A 23 -3.75 -7.36 0.66
CA PRO A 23 -3.67 -6.58 -0.58
C PRO A 23 -4.47 -7.26 -1.69
N ASP A 24 -5.25 -6.48 -2.43
CA ASP A 24 -6.05 -6.95 -3.56
C ASP A 24 -5.53 -6.34 -4.88
N GLN A 25 -6.21 -5.32 -5.43
CA GLN A 25 -5.86 -4.76 -6.73
C GLN A 25 -4.62 -3.88 -6.64
N LEU A 26 -3.88 -3.83 -7.75
CA LEU A 26 -2.66 -3.03 -7.86
C LEU A 26 -2.72 -2.03 -9.02
N THR A 27 -2.20 -0.83 -8.79
CA THR A 27 -2.01 0.20 -9.82
C THR A 27 -0.63 0.80 -9.69
N ARG A 28 0.14 0.80 -10.78
CA ARG A 28 1.47 1.40 -10.82
C ARG A 28 1.39 2.81 -11.40
N LEU A 29 1.93 3.79 -10.68
CA LEU A 29 2.19 5.11 -11.25
C LEU A 29 3.68 5.27 -11.51
N VAL A 30 4.00 5.75 -12.71
CA VAL A 30 5.34 6.13 -13.12
C VAL A 30 5.39 7.65 -13.24
N GLY A 31 6.24 8.29 -12.45
CA GLY A 31 6.43 9.74 -12.44
C GLY A 31 7.82 10.12 -11.94
N GLU A 32 7.90 11.14 -11.09
CA GLU A 32 9.15 11.46 -10.39
C GLU A 32 9.59 10.33 -9.45
N GLN A 33 8.61 9.63 -8.88
CA GLN A 33 8.80 8.35 -8.21
C GLN A 33 7.93 7.29 -8.85
N GLU A 34 8.43 6.08 -8.83
CA GLU A 34 7.64 4.90 -9.13
C GLU A 34 7.00 4.39 -7.84
N ILE A 35 5.67 4.30 -7.86
CA ILE A 35 4.90 3.81 -6.72
C ILE A 35 3.90 2.79 -7.21
N LEU A 36 3.87 1.66 -6.52
CA LEU A 36 2.85 0.63 -6.68
C LEU A 36 1.80 0.80 -5.58
N TYR A 37 0.57 1.14 -5.96
CA TYR A 37 -0.55 1.28 -5.05
C TYR A 37 -1.33 -0.03 -4.96
N TYR A 38 -1.95 -0.25 -3.80
CA TYR A 38 -2.74 -1.41 -3.46
C TYR A 38 -4.08 -0.98 -2.88
N THR A 39 -5.15 -1.66 -3.30
CA THR A 39 -6.39 -1.74 -2.54
C THR A 39 -6.31 -2.89 -1.53
N GLU A 40 -7.32 -3.03 -0.69
CA GLU A 40 -7.30 -3.92 0.45
C GLU A 40 -8.64 -4.64 0.65
N GLU A 41 -8.55 -5.97 0.65
CA GLU A 41 -9.63 -6.92 0.92
C GLU A 41 -9.67 -7.31 2.40
N GLY A 42 -10.82 -7.07 3.04
CA GLY A 42 -11.02 -7.31 4.47
C GLY A 42 -10.35 -6.27 5.37
N GLY A 43 -10.20 -6.60 6.66
CA GLY A 43 -9.84 -5.63 7.69
C GLY A 43 -11.05 -4.85 8.21
N LYS A 44 -10.82 -4.05 9.25
CA LYS A 44 -11.74 -3.06 9.84
C LYS A 44 -11.50 -1.65 9.32
N ASP A 45 -10.27 -1.31 8.96
CA ASP A 45 -9.85 0.05 8.57
C ASP A 45 -9.30 0.09 7.14
N ALA A 46 -9.93 -0.67 6.23
CA ALA A 46 -9.39 -0.91 4.89
C ALA A 46 -9.07 0.37 4.12
N GLY A 47 -7.90 0.35 3.46
CA GLY A 47 -7.26 1.55 2.96
C GLY A 47 -6.69 1.43 1.56
N ILE A 48 -5.94 2.48 1.19
CA ILE A 48 -5.04 2.50 0.04
C ILE A 48 -3.62 2.57 0.56
N HIS A 49 -2.82 1.60 0.15
CA HIS A 49 -1.42 1.49 0.52
C HIS A 49 -0.54 1.66 -0.72
N GLY A 50 0.72 2.01 -0.50
CA GLY A 50 1.72 2.16 -1.54
C GLY A 50 2.99 1.41 -1.19
N ARG A 51 3.76 1.09 -2.24
CA ARG A 51 5.13 0.60 -2.15
C ARG A 51 6.01 1.39 -3.08
N ASP A 52 7.10 1.94 -2.55
CA ASP A 52 8.09 2.68 -3.34
C ASP A 52 9.08 1.74 -4.05
N ALA A 53 9.96 2.33 -4.86
CA ALA A 53 10.97 1.59 -5.63
C ALA A 53 12.00 0.88 -4.73
N GLU A 54 12.26 1.42 -3.53
CA GLU A 54 13.10 0.82 -2.50
C GLU A 54 12.42 -0.36 -1.79
N GLY A 55 11.11 -0.53 -2.00
CA GLY A 55 10.31 -1.61 -1.49
C GLY A 55 9.69 -1.35 -0.12
N ASN A 56 9.73 -0.12 0.38
CA ASN A 56 9.07 0.29 1.60
C ASN A 56 7.57 0.41 1.37
N PHE A 57 6.80 -0.08 2.34
CA PHE A 57 5.34 0.03 2.33
C PHE A 57 4.87 1.24 3.15
N PHE A 58 3.75 1.81 2.75
CA PHE A 58 3.11 2.91 3.45
C PHE A 58 1.61 3.01 3.22
N SER A 59 0.91 3.67 4.14
CA SER A 59 -0.51 4.00 3.97
C SER A 59 -0.69 5.40 3.39
N ILE A 60 -1.59 5.52 2.41
CA ILE A 60 -2.04 6.80 1.83
C ILE A 60 -3.36 7.24 2.48
N LEU A 61 -4.28 6.29 2.63
CA LEU A 61 -5.59 6.48 3.23
C LEU A 61 -5.93 5.22 4.02
N GLU A 62 -6.44 5.40 5.23
CA GLU A 62 -7.06 4.38 6.07
C GLU A 62 -8.39 4.98 6.53
N SER A 63 -9.44 4.16 6.69
CA SER A 63 -10.76 4.68 7.04
C SER A 63 -11.34 4.02 8.28
N PRO A 64 -11.32 4.70 9.44
CA PRO A 64 -12.06 4.25 10.62
C PRO A 64 -13.58 4.47 10.49
N VAL A 65 -14.02 5.10 9.39
CA VAL A 65 -15.43 5.44 9.13
C VAL A 65 -16.05 4.46 8.14
N TYR A 66 -15.26 3.97 7.18
CA TYR A 66 -15.70 3.03 6.15
C TYR A 66 -14.96 1.73 6.38
N SER A 67 -15.63 0.79 7.03
CA SER A 67 -15.07 -0.52 7.40
C SER A 67 -15.13 -1.56 6.29
N GLU A 68 -15.43 -1.13 5.06
CA GLU A 68 -15.61 -2.03 3.93
C GLU A 68 -14.31 -2.13 3.13
N GLU A 69 -14.18 -3.18 2.33
CA GLU A 69 -13.06 -3.39 1.42
C GLU A 69 -12.96 -2.28 0.36
N THR A 70 -11.72 -1.88 0.04
CA THR A 70 -11.43 -1.05 -1.13
C THR A 70 -11.18 -1.95 -2.33
N THR A 71 -11.86 -1.70 -3.45
CA THR A 71 -11.83 -2.60 -4.62
C THR A 71 -11.66 -1.87 -5.95
N GLY A 72 -11.71 -0.52 -5.96
CA GLY A 72 -11.52 0.27 -7.18
C GLY A 72 -10.57 1.42 -6.93
N LEU A 73 -9.53 1.52 -7.76
CA LEU A 73 -8.51 2.56 -7.67
C LEU A 73 -8.17 3.12 -9.05
N ALA A 74 -8.25 4.44 -9.20
CA ALA A 74 -7.85 5.13 -10.42
C ALA A 74 -7.21 6.49 -10.11
N PHE A 75 -6.46 7.03 -11.05
CA PHE A 75 -5.84 8.34 -10.94
C PHE A 75 -6.21 9.23 -12.13
N SER A 76 -6.29 10.54 -11.91
CA SER A 76 -6.39 11.49 -13.03
C SER A 76 -5.14 11.46 -13.90
N PRO A 77 -5.20 11.89 -15.17
CA PRO A 77 -4.04 11.91 -16.07
C PRO A 77 -2.83 12.70 -15.56
N ASP A 78 -3.05 13.71 -14.71
CA ASP A 78 -1.99 14.52 -14.07
C ASP A 78 -1.57 13.98 -12.69
N HIS A 79 -2.11 12.83 -12.29
CA HIS A 79 -1.95 12.16 -11.00
C HIS A 79 -2.27 13.04 -9.78
N LYS A 80 -3.04 14.13 -9.91
CA LYS A 80 -3.41 14.99 -8.76
C LYS A 80 -4.70 14.56 -8.06
N ARG A 81 -5.47 13.68 -8.70
CA ARG A 81 -6.68 13.09 -8.15
C ARG A 81 -6.50 11.58 -8.06
N MET A 82 -6.93 11.03 -6.93
CA MET A 82 -7.06 9.60 -6.70
C MET A 82 -8.54 9.30 -6.46
N TYR A 83 -9.09 8.34 -7.18
CA TYR A 83 -10.46 7.89 -7.07
C TYR A 83 -10.47 6.51 -6.42
N VAL A 84 -11.19 6.36 -5.31
CA VAL A 84 -11.24 5.13 -4.52
C VAL A 84 -12.68 4.68 -4.35
N ALA A 85 -12.96 3.40 -4.59
CA ALA A 85 -14.27 2.78 -4.38
C ALA A 85 -14.24 1.78 -3.23
N TYR A 86 -15.27 1.84 -2.39
CA TYR A 86 -15.59 0.86 -1.36
C TYR A 86 -16.67 -0.10 -1.86
N GLN A 87 -16.41 -1.40 -1.80
CA GLN A 87 -17.19 -2.42 -2.54
C GLN A 87 -18.65 -2.53 -2.05
N ALA A 88 -18.85 -2.81 -0.76
CA ALA A 88 -20.18 -3.20 -0.26
C ALA A 88 -21.16 -2.03 -0.13
N ASN A 89 -20.65 -0.86 0.27
CA ASN A 89 -21.47 0.33 0.49
C ASN A 89 -21.57 1.24 -0.75
N GLY A 90 -20.81 0.95 -1.82
CA GLY A 90 -20.84 1.70 -3.08
C GLY A 90 -20.32 3.13 -2.97
N ILE A 91 -19.53 3.45 -1.94
CA ILE A 91 -18.97 4.80 -1.76
C ILE A 91 -17.81 5.00 -2.73
N MET A 92 -17.76 6.17 -3.36
CA MET A 92 -16.64 6.61 -4.18
C MET A 92 -16.08 7.94 -3.67
N LEU A 93 -14.76 7.98 -3.44
CA LEU A 93 -14.05 9.14 -2.94
C LEU A 93 -13.22 9.79 -4.06
N ASP A 94 -13.26 11.12 -4.13
CA ASP A 94 -12.29 11.93 -4.85
C ASP A 94 -11.29 12.49 -3.83
N VAL A 95 -10.05 12.02 -3.91
CA VAL A 95 -8.97 12.37 -3.00
C VAL A 95 -7.93 13.21 -3.72
N TRP A 96 -7.56 14.33 -3.10
CA TRP A 96 -6.48 15.20 -3.58
C TRP A 96 -5.62 15.68 -2.42
N ARG A 97 -4.37 15.99 -2.74
CA ARG A 97 -3.42 16.50 -1.76
C ARG A 97 -3.57 18.00 -1.61
N LYS A 98 -3.49 18.51 -0.38
CA LYS A 98 -3.57 19.95 -0.10
C LYS A 98 -2.37 20.74 -0.67
N ASP A 99 -1.22 20.09 -0.82
CA ASP A 99 -0.03 20.67 -1.45
C ASP A 99 -0.09 20.70 -2.98
N ARG A 100 -1.14 20.12 -3.58
CA ARG A 100 -1.39 20.08 -5.04
C ARG A 100 -0.33 19.32 -5.84
N LEU A 101 0.55 18.58 -5.17
CA LEU A 101 1.51 17.74 -5.85
C LEU A 101 0.84 16.47 -6.38
N PRO A 102 1.36 15.89 -7.47
CA PRO A 102 0.93 14.58 -7.93
C PRO A 102 1.14 13.49 -6.87
N PHE A 103 0.33 12.43 -6.92
CA PHE A 103 0.53 11.24 -6.10
C PHE A 103 1.83 10.51 -6.49
N SER A 104 2.36 10.69 -7.69
CA SER A 104 3.65 10.15 -8.13
C SER A 104 4.88 11.06 -7.83
N SER A 105 4.77 12.01 -6.89
CA SER A 105 5.85 12.98 -6.56
C SER A 105 6.60 12.61 -5.27
N LYS A 106 7.82 13.15 -5.12
CA LYS A 106 8.81 12.77 -4.10
C LYS A 106 8.39 12.99 -2.65
N SER A 107 7.65 14.06 -2.37
CA SER A 107 7.01 14.19 -1.08
C SER A 107 5.66 13.52 -1.19
N LEU A 108 5.39 12.48 -0.42
CA LEU A 108 4.05 12.10 -0.03
C LEU A 108 4.06 12.18 1.50
N ASN A 109 3.01 12.75 2.10
CA ASN A 109 2.92 12.83 3.55
C ASN A 109 2.53 11.45 4.10
N ILE A 110 3.50 10.55 4.04
CA ILE A 110 3.38 9.14 4.31
C ILE A 110 3.64 8.89 5.79
N LYS A 111 2.79 8.08 6.42
CA LYS A 111 3.15 7.42 7.67
C LYS A 111 3.94 6.15 7.32
N TYR A 112 5.25 6.17 7.55
CA TYR A 112 6.07 4.97 7.41
C TYR A 112 5.92 4.08 8.65
N HIS A 113 5.74 2.78 8.45
CA HIS A 113 5.68 1.80 9.53
C HIS A 113 7.07 1.20 9.72
N LYS A 114 7.77 1.62 10.78
CA LYS A 114 9.09 1.07 11.13
C LYS A 114 8.91 -0.30 11.78
N LYS A 115 9.70 -1.28 11.33
CA LYS A 115 9.79 -2.61 11.96
C LYS A 115 10.40 -2.47 13.36
N GLU A 116 9.75 -3.01 14.40
CA GLU A 116 10.42 -3.25 15.68
C GLU A 116 11.42 -4.40 15.49
N GLU A 117 12.69 -4.16 15.78
CA GLU A 117 13.71 -5.21 15.83
C GLU A 117 13.56 -5.99 17.13
N GLY A 118 12.71 -7.03 17.11
CA GLY A 118 12.64 -8.03 18.17
C GLY A 118 13.81 -9.00 18.07
N GLY A 119 14.70 -8.97 19.06
CA GLY A 119 15.84 -9.87 19.18
C GLY A 119 15.40 -11.32 19.42
N ASP A 120 15.82 -12.21 18.52
CA ASP A 120 15.66 -13.66 18.66
C ASP A 120 16.79 -14.19 19.56
N GLU A 121 16.55 -14.26 20.87
CA GLU A 121 17.38 -15.09 21.76
C GLU A 121 17.04 -16.56 21.52
N ALA A 122 17.81 -17.19 20.64
CA ALA A 122 17.86 -18.63 20.50
C ALA A 122 18.30 -19.28 21.82
N LYS A 123 17.36 -19.81 22.61
CA LYS A 123 17.66 -20.79 23.66
C LYS A 123 18.04 -22.12 23.01
N ALA A 124 19.32 -22.27 22.68
CA ALA A 124 19.95 -23.57 22.57
C ALA A 124 20.01 -24.19 23.98
N ARG A 125 19.30 -25.31 24.18
CA ARG A 125 19.65 -26.29 25.22
C ARG A 125 20.06 -27.57 24.52
N SER A 126 21.35 -27.87 24.63
CA SER A 126 22.01 -29.11 24.25
C SER A 126 22.00 -30.13 25.39
N ALA A 127 22.17 -31.40 25.00
CA ALA A 127 22.36 -32.64 25.76
C ALA A 127 21.07 -33.40 26.13
#